data_AF-A0A958FF48-F1
#
_entry.id   AF-A0A958FF48-F1
#
_cell.length_a   1.000
_cell.length_b   1.000
_cell.length_c   1.000
_cell.angle_alpha   90.00
_cell.angle_beta   90.00
_cell.angle_gamma   90.00
#
_symmetry.space_group_name_H-M   'P 1'
#
loop_
_entity.id
_entity.type
_entity.pdbx_description
1 polymer ?
#
loop_
_entity_poly.entity_id
_entity_poly.type
_entity_poly.pdbx_seq_one_letter_code
_entity_poly.pdbx_strand_id
1 'polypeptide(L)'
;ALLFFPELWAAIFVKVADGSFKQSINKAGLELLALPIPSSIKPQVKSFIDVFIDSFATGIGGLLLIVCTSVLGMSFSTISYPVIFFIGLWVLLIVGVRREYVQAFRTAIEKRTIDLDEQSINLEDASLFASFLNILQGDNERQILYVLNLLENVQNERFLPYLKDLLHHPSAEIREQALRMISRYRTLDISSQVTAMVNDPSQEVRVGAINYLLQKSSGTAQLELLHGYLDHADNQIRGAALLGAARLCAREPSLRQDLNFKSRIENTLRQVQQLPETPGQQQYIKSTLARAIGIAEDPGLYPYLHILLSDTSSEVLQEAVISAGQT
;
A
#
# COMPACT_ATOMS: atom_id res chain seq x y z
N ALA A 1 -20.36 25.77 -55.33
CA ALA A 1 -20.61 26.20 -53.93
C ALA A 1 -19.31 26.49 -53.17
N LEU A 2 -18.31 25.57 -53.17
CA LEU A 2 -17.00 25.76 -52.49
C LEU A 2 -16.19 26.99 -52.98
N LEU A 3 -16.35 27.41 -54.23
CA LEU A 3 -15.65 28.55 -54.83
C LEU A 3 -16.30 29.93 -54.58
N PHE A 4 -17.52 29.98 -54.03
CA PHE A 4 -18.31 31.22 -54.00
C PHE A 4 -18.20 32.02 -52.70
N PHE A 5 -17.84 31.39 -51.56
CA PHE A 5 -17.69 32.08 -50.26
C PHE A 5 -16.61 31.42 -49.37
N PRO A 6 -15.32 31.65 -49.65
CA PRO A 6 -14.22 31.11 -48.84
C PRO A 6 -14.30 31.54 -47.36
N GLU A 7 -14.90 32.69 -47.06
CA GLU A 7 -15.10 33.21 -45.70
C GLU A 7 -16.04 32.33 -44.85
N LEU A 8 -17.09 31.76 -45.45
CA LEU A 8 -18.01 30.86 -44.76
C LEU A 8 -17.32 29.55 -44.37
N TRP A 9 -16.43 29.03 -45.21
CA TRP A 9 -15.66 27.82 -44.91
C TRP A 9 -14.66 28.05 -43.79
N ALA A 10 -14.00 29.21 -43.76
CA ALA A 10 -13.12 29.58 -42.65
C ALA A 10 -13.91 29.65 -41.32
N ALA A 11 -15.09 30.28 -41.33
CA ALA A 11 -15.94 30.37 -40.15
C ALA A 11 -16.45 29.00 -39.66
N ILE A 12 -16.88 28.13 -40.58
CA ILE A 12 -17.31 26.76 -40.27
C ILE A 12 -16.14 25.96 -39.70
N PHE A 13 -14.97 26.03 -40.32
CA PHE A 13 -13.78 25.31 -39.87
C PHE A 13 -13.36 25.74 -38.46
N VAL A 14 -13.32 27.05 -38.18
CA VAL A 14 -13.02 27.58 -36.85
C VAL A 14 -14.02 27.07 -35.81
N LYS A 15 -15.32 27.09 -36.12
CA LYS A 15 -16.36 26.65 -35.18
C LYS A 15 -16.34 25.14 -34.94
N VAL A 16 -16.05 24.35 -35.96
CA VAL A 16 -15.88 22.89 -35.85
C VAL A 16 -14.62 22.55 -35.05
N ALA A 17 -13.51 23.24 -35.30
CA ALA A 17 -12.27 23.08 -34.56
C ALA A 17 -12.50 23.40 -33.07
N ASP A 18 -13.10 24.54 -32.75
CA ASP A 18 -13.40 24.95 -31.38
C ASP A 18 -14.27 23.91 -30.66
N GLY A 19 -15.38 23.49 -31.27
CA GLY A 19 -16.23 22.45 -30.71
C GLY A 19 -15.53 21.10 -30.52
N SER A 20 -14.72 20.69 -31.49
CA SER A 20 -14.02 19.40 -31.46
C SER A 20 -12.93 19.40 -30.39
N PHE A 21 -12.07 20.43 -30.34
CA PHE A 21 -10.98 20.52 -29.38
C PHE A 21 -11.49 20.69 -27.94
N LYS A 22 -12.57 21.48 -27.74
CA LYS A 22 -13.20 21.64 -26.43
C LYS A 22 -13.73 20.31 -25.89
N GLN A 23 -14.43 19.53 -26.71
CA GLN A 23 -15.07 18.30 -26.23
C GLN A 23 -14.19 17.05 -26.25
N SER A 24 -13.18 16.99 -27.11
CA SER A 24 -12.27 15.84 -27.15
C SER A 24 -11.09 16.02 -26.20
N ILE A 25 -10.33 17.10 -26.35
CA ILE A 25 -9.07 17.28 -25.64
C ILE A 25 -9.29 17.91 -24.27
N ASN A 26 -10.01 19.03 -24.21
CA ASN A 26 -10.16 19.75 -22.95
C ASN A 26 -11.00 18.96 -21.93
N LYS A 27 -12.10 18.34 -22.38
CA LYS A 27 -12.92 17.49 -21.51
C LYS A 27 -12.20 16.22 -21.03
N ALA A 28 -11.54 15.49 -21.93
CA ALA A 28 -10.75 14.32 -21.53
C ALA A 28 -9.59 14.69 -20.60
N GLY A 29 -8.92 15.81 -20.88
CA GLY A 29 -7.88 16.36 -20.02
C GLY A 29 -8.40 16.68 -18.61
N LEU A 30 -9.55 17.35 -18.51
CA LEU A 30 -10.19 17.65 -17.22
C LEU A 30 -10.61 16.39 -16.46
N GLU A 31 -11.06 15.34 -17.15
CA GLU A 31 -11.43 14.09 -16.49
C GLU A 31 -10.21 13.34 -15.92
N LEU A 32 -9.08 13.36 -16.64
CA LEU A 32 -7.79 12.86 -16.13
C LEU A 32 -7.26 13.70 -14.96
N LEU A 33 -7.40 15.03 -15.03
CA LEU A 33 -7.02 15.94 -13.95
C LEU A 33 -7.93 15.80 -12.71
N ALA A 34 -9.15 15.30 -12.88
CA ALA A 34 -10.13 15.06 -11.81
C ALA A 34 -10.07 13.65 -11.20
N LEU A 35 -9.10 12.82 -11.60
CA LEU A 35 -8.83 11.52 -10.97
C LEU A 35 -8.49 11.62 -9.46
N PRO A 36 -7.62 12.54 -9.00
CA PRO A 36 -7.25 12.64 -7.59
C PRO A 36 -8.27 13.41 -6.73
N ILE A 37 -9.44 13.78 -7.27
CA ILE A 37 -10.45 14.56 -6.54
C ILE A 37 -11.40 13.60 -5.79
N PRO A 38 -11.60 13.78 -4.47
CA PRO A 38 -12.53 12.96 -3.68
C PRO A 38 -13.94 12.89 -4.28
N SER A 39 -14.52 11.68 -4.29
CA SER A 39 -15.83 11.38 -4.90
C SER A 39 -17.00 12.15 -4.26
N SER A 40 -16.83 12.65 -3.03
CA SER A 40 -17.83 13.45 -2.30
C SER A 40 -18.04 14.86 -2.86
N ILE A 41 -17.00 15.47 -3.44
CA ILE A 41 -17.05 16.85 -3.99
C ILE A 41 -17.05 16.89 -5.52
N LYS A 42 -16.59 15.80 -6.16
CA LYS A 42 -16.45 15.67 -7.62
C LYS A 42 -17.73 16.00 -8.41
N PRO A 43 -18.94 15.55 -8.01
CA PRO A 43 -20.16 15.84 -8.77
C PRO A 43 -20.56 17.33 -8.72
N GLN A 44 -20.41 17.95 -7.55
CA GLN A 44 -20.80 19.34 -7.32
C GLN A 44 -19.84 20.30 -8.04
N VAL A 45 -18.53 20.04 -7.91
CA VAL A 45 -17.49 20.83 -8.59
C VAL A 45 -17.61 20.66 -10.11
N LYS A 46 -17.83 19.43 -10.62
CA LYS A 46 -18.02 19.19 -12.06
C LYS A 46 -19.24 19.95 -12.59
N SER A 47 -20.39 19.86 -11.93
CA SER A 47 -21.60 20.56 -12.37
C SER A 47 -21.44 22.08 -12.35
N PHE A 48 -20.71 22.62 -11.36
CA PHE A 48 -20.44 24.05 -11.29
C PHE A 48 -19.50 24.51 -12.41
N ILE A 49 -18.42 23.77 -12.67
CA ILE A 49 -17.48 24.07 -13.75
C ILE A 49 -18.19 24.00 -15.11
N ASP A 50 -18.93 22.91 -15.37
CA ASP A 50 -19.52 22.66 -16.68
C ASP A 50 -20.65 23.65 -17.03
N VAL A 51 -21.41 24.15 -16.04
CA VAL A 51 -22.58 25.01 -16.29
C VAL A 51 -22.31 26.48 -16.01
N PHE A 52 -21.72 26.80 -14.85
CA PHE A 52 -21.58 28.18 -14.40
C PHE A 52 -20.35 28.85 -15.01
N ILE A 53 -19.19 28.19 -14.98
CA ILE A 53 -17.93 28.80 -15.45
C ILE A 53 -17.99 29.07 -16.95
N ASP A 54 -18.50 28.11 -17.74
CA ASP A 54 -18.66 28.27 -19.19
C ASP A 54 -19.57 29.46 -19.55
N SER A 55 -20.70 29.60 -18.86
CA SER A 55 -21.66 30.68 -19.08
C SER A 55 -21.09 32.03 -18.64
N PHE A 56 -20.42 32.07 -17.50
CA PHE A 56 -19.83 33.27 -16.92
C PHE A 56 -18.66 33.80 -17.75
N ALA A 57 -17.75 32.91 -18.18
CA ALA A 57 -16.62 33.27 -19.03
C ALA A 57 -17.08 33.80 -20.39
N THR A 58 -18.09 33.17 -21.00
CA THR A 58 -18.68 33.64 -22.27
C THR A 58 -19.31 35.02 -22.11
N GLY A 59 -20.03 35.26 -21.00
CA GLY A 59 -20.61 36.56 -20.69
C GLY A 59 -19.57 37.68 -20.52
N ILE A 60 -18.50 37.41 -19.77
CA ILE A 60 -17.38 38.35 -19.60
C ILE A 60 -16.67 38.61 -20.93
N GLY A 61 -16.42 37.57 -21.73
CA GLY A 61 -15.78 37.70 -23.04
C GLY A 61 -16.60 38.58 -23.99
N GLY A 62 -17.92 38.39 -24.03
CA GLY A 62 -18.84 39.22 -24.81
C GLY A 62 -18.86 40.68 -24.34
N LEU A 63 -18.92 40.92 -23.03
CA LEU A 63 -18.84 42.27 -22.45
C LEU A 63 -17.52 42.97 -22.78
N LEU A 64 -16.40 42.27 -22.64
CA LEU A 64 -15.08 42.80 -23.00
C LEU A 64 -15.00 43.17 -24.47
N LEU A 65 -15.56 42.35 -25.36
CA LEU A 65 -15.64 42.68 -26.79
C LEU A 65 -16.50 43.91 -27.05
N ILE A 66 -17.67 44.05 -26.42
CA ILE A 66 -18.53 45.23 -26.55
C ILE A 66 -17.80 46.48 -26.06
N VAL A 67 -17.12 46.42 -24.91
CA VAL A 67 -16.35 47.57 -24.39
C VAL A 67 -15.20 47.94 -25.34
N CYS A 68 -14.46 46.96 -25.86
CA CYS A 68 -13.37 47.21 -26.79
C CYS A 68 -13.85 47.82 -28.12
N THR A 69 -15.02 47.39 -28.61
CA THR A 69 -15.57 47.84 -29.88
C THR A 69 -16.34 49.16 -29.76
N SER A 70 -17.18 49.32 -28.74
CA SER A 70 -18.10 50.46 -28.62
C SER A 70 -17.51 51.63 -27.84
N VAL A 71 -16.71 51.39 -26.80
CA VAL A 71 -16.19 52.45 -25.91
C VAL A 71 -14.81 52.91 -26.35
N LEU A 72 -13.95 51.98 -26.75
CA LEU A 72 -12.57 52.26 -27.17
C LEU A 72 -12.42 52.50 -28.68
N GLY A 73 -13.47 52.26 -29.47
CA GLY A 73 -13.48 52.48 -30.92
C GLY A 73 -12.40 51.68 -31.67
N MET A 74 -11.98 50.54 -31.13
CA MET A 74 -10.86 49.77 -31.69
C MET A 74 -11.25 49.17 -33.05
N SER A 75 -10.40 49.39 -34.06
CA SER A 75 -10.50 48.72 -35.36
C SER A 75 -10.23 47.22 -35.23
N PHE A 76 -10.73 46.42 -36.18
CA PHE A 76 -10.61 44.95 -36.19
C PHE A 76 -9.17 44.44 -36.00
N SER A 77 -8.16 45.14 -36.53
CA SER A 77 -6.76 44.76 -36.32
C SER A 77 -6.28 44.95 -34.88
N THR A 78 -6.79 45.96 -34.17
CA THR A 78 -6.34 46.29 -32.81
C THR A 78 -6.89 45.34 -31.76
N ILE A 79 -8.02 44.67 -32.03
CA ILE A 79 -8.61 43.63 -31.17
C ILE A 79 -7.70 42.39 -31.05
N SER A 80 -6.79 42.19 -32.01
CA SER A 80 -5.84 41.06 -31.96
C SER A 80 -4.87 41.17 -30.78
N TYR A 81 -4.47 42.39 -30.37
CA TYR A 81 -3.53 42.58 -29.27
C TYR A 81 -4.05 42.07 -27.91
N PRO A 82 -5.27 42.44 -27.44
CA PRO A 82 -5.80 41.89 -26.19
C PRO A 82 -6.05 40.38 -26.28
N VAL A 83 -6.45 39.86 -27.45
CA VAL A 83 -6.62 38.41 -27.64
C VAL A 83 -5.28 37.67 -27.46
N ILE A 84 -4.21 38.14 -28.10
CA ILE A 84 -2.87 37.56 -27.95
C ILE A 84 -2.39 37.66 -26.49
N PHE A 85 -2.67 38.78 -25.81
CA PHE A 85 -2.36 38.94 -24.39
C PHE A 85 -3.08 37.89 -23.53
N PHE A 86 -4.38 37.67 -23.72
CA PHE A 86 -5.14 36.65 -22.99
C PHE A 86 -4.66 35.23 -23.29
N ILE A 87 -4.27 34.94 -24.54
CA ILE A 87 -3.65 33.65 -24.90
C ILE A 87 -2.34 33.46 -24.14
N GLY A 88 -1.47 34.48 -24.09
CA GLY A 88 -0.21 34.43 -23.34
C GLY A 88 -0.44 34.22 -21.85
N LEU A 89 -1.39 34.95 -21.26
CA LEU A 89 -1.79 34.77 -19.86
C LEU A 89 -2.32 33.36 -19.59
N TRP A 90 -3.15 32.82 -20.49
CA TRP A 90 -3.69 31.47 -20.38
C TRP A 90 -2.59 30.40 -20.39
N VAL A 91 -1.59 30.53 -21.27
CA VAL A 91 -0.44 29.62 -21.32
C VAL A 91 0.38 29.67 -20.02
N LEU A 92 0.61 30.86 -19.46
CA LEU A 92 1.34 31.00 -18.18
C LEU A 92 0.60 30.32 -17.03
N LEU A 93 -0.72 30.49 -16.95
CA LEU A 93 -1.55 29.85 -15.93
C LEU A 93 -1.51 28.32 -16.04
N ILE A 94 -1.58 27.77 -17.25
CA ILE A 94 -1.48 26.31 -17.49
C ILE A 94 -0.16 25.75 -16.96
N VAL A 95 0.95 26.43 -17.24
CA VAL A 95 2.27 25.97 -16.78
C VAL A 95 2.35 25.98 -15.25
N GLY A 96 1.72 26.97 -14.58
CA GLY A 96 1.59 27.01 -13.13
C GLY A 96 0.78 25.83 -12.58
N VAL A 97 -0.43 25.63 -13.10
CA VAL A 97 -1.34 24.54 -12.67
C VAL A 97 -0.71 23.17 -12.88
N ARG A 98 0.03 22.96 -13.97
CA ARG A 98 0.72 21.69 -14.24
C ARG A 98 1.69 21.30 -13.12
N ARG A 99 2.40 22.27 -12.53
CA ARG A 99 3.36 21.99 -11.44
C ARG A 99 2.65 21.47 -10.19
N GLU A 100 1.58 22.15 -9.79
CA GLU A 100 0.76 21.75 -8.64
C GLU A 100 0.08 20.40 -8.87
N TYR A 101 -0.43 20.15 -10.09
CA TYR A 101 -1.01 18.84 -10.44
C TYR A 101 -0.01 17.71 -10.27
N VAL A 102 1.23 17.85 -10.76
CA VAL A 102 2.25 16.82 -10.63
C VAL A 102 2.62 16.58 -9.16
N GLN A 103 2.64 17.63 -8.33
CA GLN A 103 2.88 17.49 -6.90
C GLN A 103 1.72 16.80 -6.18
N ALA A 104 0.47 17.17 -6.48
CA ALA A 104 -0.72 16.54 -5.93
C ALA A 104 -0.82 15.05 -6.34
N PHE A 105 -0.52 14.74 -7.60
CA PHE A 105 -0.47 13.38 -8.12
C PHE A 105 0.63 12.55 -7.44
N ARG A 106 1.84 13.12 -7.28
CA ARG A 106 2.95 12.45 -6.57
C ARG A 106 2.61 12.20 -5.11
N THR A 107 1.98 13.18 -4.44
CA THR A 107 1.52 13.05 -3.05
C THR A 107 0.44 11.98 -2.92
N ALA A 108 -0.49 11.87 -3.89
CA ALA A 108 -1.52 10.83 -3.90
C ALA A 108 -0.93 9.41 -4.09
N ILE A 109 0.16 9.27 -4.85
CA ILE A 109 0.88 8.00 -5.00
C ILE A 109 1.71 7.68 -3.76
N GLU A 110 2.46 8.65 -3.24
CA GLU A 110 3.36 8.50 -2.08
C GLU A 110 2.59 8.18 -0.80
N LYS A 111 1.36 8.69 -0.66
CA LYS A 111 0.47 8.34 0.45
C LYS A 111 -0.17 6.95 0.34
N ARG A 112 0.13 6.13 -0.69
CA ARG A 112 -0.56 4.84 -0.96
C ARG A 112 -2.09 4.98 -0.98
N THR A 113 -2.61 6.17 -1.30
CA THR A 113 -4.04 6.45 -1.47
C THR A 113 -4.47 6.23 -2.93
N ILE A 114 -3.90 5.22 -3.61
CA ILE A 114 -4.58 4.65 -4.77
C ILE A 114 -5.68 3.78 -4.19
N ASP A 115 -6.75 4.49 -3.86
CA ASP A 115 -7.95 3.95 -3.29
C ASP A 115 -8.81 3.37 -4.41
N LEU A 116 -8.33 2.27 -4.98
CA LEU A 116 -9.12 1.46 -5.91
C LEU A 116 -10.09 0.53 -5.15
N ASP A 117 -10.12 0.59 -3.81
CA ASP A 117 -10.97 -0.24 -2.95
C ASP A 117 -11.77 0.52 -1.86
N GLU A 118 -11.82 1.86 -1.82
CA GLU A 118 -12.84 2.60 -1.04
C GLU A 118 -14.21 2.60 -1.77
N GLN A 119 -14.78 1.41 -1.93
CA GLN A 119 -16.08 1.27 -1.28
C GLN A 119 -15.74 1.03 0.18
N SER A 120 -15.73 2.08 0.99
CA SER A 120 -15.64 1.93 2.44
C SER A 120 -16.66 0.85 2.82
N ILE A 121 -16.16 -0.33 3.20
CA ILE A 121 -17.03 -1.48 3.48
C ILE A 121 -17.94 -1.00 4.58
N ASN A 122 -19.19 -0.67 4.23
CA ASN A 122 -20.11 -0.10 5.18
C ASN A 122 -20.64 -1.24 6.03
N LEU A 123 -19.86 -1.60 7.04
CA LEU A 123 -20.18 -2.67 7.99
C LEU A 123 -21.37 -2.29 8.90
N GLU A 124 -21.95 -1.09 8.78
CA GLU A 124 -23.24 -0.77 9.40
C GLU A 124 -24.40 -1.51 8.70
N ASP A 125 -24.22 -1.91 7.44
CA ASP A 125 -25.16 -2.80 6.77
C ASP A 125 -25.12 -4.20 7.41
N ALA A 126 -26.20 -4.53 8.13
CA ALA A 126 -26.37 -5.81 8.80
C ALA A 126 -26.30 -7.01 7.84
N SER A 127 -26.72 -6.84 6.58
CA SER A 127 -26.72 -7.91 5.58
C SER A 127 -25.31 -8.24 5.08
N LEU A 128 -24.48 -7.22 4.87
CA LEU A 128 -23.07 -7.40 4.50
C LEU A 128 -22.27 -7.99 5.64
N PHE A 129 -22.48 -7.48 6.86
CA PHE A 129 -21.84 -8.04 8.05
C PHE A 129 -22.20 -9.52 8.24
N ALA A 130 -23.48 -9.88 8.12
CA ALA A 130 -23.93 -11.27 8.22
C ALA A 130 -23.35 -12.15 7.09
N SER A 131 -23.20 -11.60 5.88
CA SER A 131 -22.61 -12.33 4.75
C SER A 131 -21.13 -12.66 4.99
N PHE A 132 -20.34 -11.70 5.46
CA PHE A 132 -18.94 -11.96 5.84
C PHE A 132 -18.85 -12.94 7.00
N LEU A 133 -19.74 -12.80 7.99
CA LEU A 133 -19.76 -13.71 9.12
C LEU A 133 -20.01 -15.16 8.70
N ASN A 134 -21.00 -15.39 7.84
CA ASN A 134 -21.30 -16.72 7.31
C ASN A 134 -20.10 -17.32 6.57
N ILE A 135 -19.31 -16.50 5.88
CA ILE A 135 -18.09 -16.97 5.20
C ILE A 135 -16.99 -17.31 6.22
N LEU A 136 -16.76 -16.46 7.22
CA LEU A 136 -15.75 -16.71 8.26
C LEU A 136 -16.04 -17.95 9.10
N GLN A 137 -17.31 -18.33 9.24
CA GLN A 137 -17.75 -19.54 9.95
C GLN A 137 -17.90 -20.77 9.04
N GLY A 138 -17.71 -20.61 7.73
CA GLY A 138 -17.76 -21.73 6.78
C GLY A 138 -16.49 -22.57 6.82
N ASP A 139 -16.45 -23.59 5.94
CA ASP A 139 -15.29 -24.50 5.82
C ASP A 139 -14.40 -24.18 4.61
N ASN A 140 -14.79 -23.22 3.77
CA ASN A 140 -14.07 -22.90 2.54
C ASN A 140 -12.89 -21.96 2.82
N GLU A 141 -11.71 -22.56 3.02
CA GLU A 141 -10.46 -21.86 3.30
C GLU A 141 -10.18 -20.67 2.37
N ARG A 142 -10.39 -20.80 1.06
CA ARG A 142 -10.13 -19.71 0.10
C ARG A 142 -11.07 -18.52 0.32
N GLN A 143 -12.33 -18.80 0.63
CA GLN A 143 -13.31 -17.75 0.89
C GLN A 143 -13.05 -17.06 2.23
N ILE A 144 -12.65 -17.82 3.25
CA ILE A 144 -12.25 -17.28 4.56
C ILE A 144 -11.05 -16.36 4.38
N LEU A 145 -9.98 -16.82 3.74
CA LEU A 145 -8.77 -16.02 3.50
C LEU A 145 -9.08 -14.76 2.68
N TYR A 146 -9.95 -14.86 1.68
CA TYR A 146 -10.42 -13.70 0.91
C TYR A 146 -11.11 -12.67 1.80
N VAL A 147 -12.06 -13.09 2.65
CA VAL A 147 -12.76 -12.18 3.55
C VAL A 147 -11.83 -11.61 4.62
N LEU A 148 -10.92 -12.41 5.18
CA LEU A 148 -9.90 -11.90 6.11
C LEU A 148 -8.97 -10.88 5.45
N ASN A 149 -8.65 -11.05 4.16
CA ASN A 149 -7.83 -10.09 3.43
C ASN A 149 -8.59 -8.80 3.16
N LEU A 150 -9.85 -8.90 2.75
CA LEU A 150 -10.73 -7.77 2.55
C LEU A 150 -10.95 -6.96 3.84
N LEU A 151 -11.02 -7.64 4.98
CA LEU A 151 -11.19 -7.03 6.30
C LEU A 151 -9.87 -6.63 6.97
N GLU A 152 -8.71 -6.84 6.34
CA GLU A 152 -7.40 -6.70 7.00
C GLU A 152 -7.21 -5.32 7.65
N ASN A 153 -7.71 -4.27 7.00
CA ASN A 153 -7.57 -2.88 7.46
C ASN A 153 -8.80 -2.36 8.23
N VAL A 154 -9.82 -3.19 8.43
CA VAL A 154 -11.07 -2.78 9.07
C VAL A 154 -11.08 -3.22 10.55
N GLN A 155 -10.97 -2.25 11.46
CA GLN A 155 -11.07 -2.51 12.90
C GLN A 155 -12.52 -2.43 13.34
N ASN A 156 -13.18 -3.58 13.44
CA ASN A 156 -14.53 -3.70 13.99
C ASN A 156 -14.54 -4.77 15.08
N GLU A 157 -14.84 -4.37 16.31
CA GLU A 157 -14.80 -5.27 17.48
C GLU A 157 -15.82 -6.40 17.38
N ARG A 158 -16.88 -6.25 16.57
CA ARG A 158 -17.88 -7.31 16.34
C ARG A 158 -17.28 -8.56 15.68
N PHE A 159 -16.13 -8.46 15.00
CA PHE A 159 -15.44 -9.61 14.43
C PHE A 159 -14.54 -10.35 15.43
N LEU A 160 -14.22 -9.76 16.59
CA LEU A 160 -13.25 -10.33 17.54
C LEU A 160 -13.59 -11.75 18.02
N PRO A 161 -14.86 -12.10 18.34
CA PRO A 161 -15.18 -13.47 18.73
C PRO A 161 -14.81 -14.47 17.63
N TYR A 162 -15.16 -14.16 16.38
CA TYR A 162 -14.91 -15.03 15.23
C TYR A 162 -13.42 -15.11 14.89
N LEU A 163 -12.68 -14.00 15.01
CA LEU A 163 -11.23 -14.02 14.84
C LEU A 163 -10.56 -14.91 15.91
N LYS A 164 -11.07 -14.93 17.15
CA LYS A 164 -10.57 -15.81 18.20
C LYS A 164 -10.88 -17.28 17.90
N ASP A 165 -12.06 -17.57 17.36
CA ASP A 165 -12.40 -18.93 16.92
C ASP A 165 -11.45 -19.41 15.81
N LEU A 166 -11.12 -18.54 14.85
CA LEU A 166 -10.21 -18.83 13.75
C LEU A 166 -8.76 -19.12 14.19
N LEU A 167 -8.36 -18.75 15.42
CA LEU A 167 -7.05 -19.15 15.98
C LEU A 167 -6.93 -20.67 16.18
N HIS A 168 -8.05 -21.42 16.16
CA HIS A 168 -8.08 -22.87 16.28
C HIS A 168 -8.38 -23.58 14.96
N HIS A 169 -8.42 -22.84 13.84
CA HIS A 169 -8.76 -23.38 12.53
C HIS A 169 -7.69 -24.38 12.03
N PRO A 170 -8.05 -25.46 11.31
CA PRO A 170 -7.09 -26.45 10.81
C PRO A 170 -6.02 -25.86 9.88
N SER A 171 -6.37 -24.89 9.05
CA SER A 171 -5.42 -24.18 8.18
C SER A 171 -4.51 -23.24 8.98
N ALA A 172 -3.20 -23.40 8.79
CA ALA A 172 -2.18 -22.53 9.40
C ALA A 172 -2.24 -21.09 8.86
N GLU A 173 -2.55 -20.91 7.57
CA GLU A 173 -2.66 -19.59 6.95
C GLU A 173 -3.78 -18.77 7.62
N ILE A 174 -4.92 -19.42 7.88
CA ILE A 174 -6.04 -18.78 8.59
C ILE A 174 -5.67 -18.42 10.03
N ARG A 175 -5.01 -19.34 10.77
CA ARG A 175 -4.56 -19.06 12.14
C ARG A 175 -3.62 -17.86 12.19
N GLU A 176 -2.65 -17.80 11.28
CA GLU A 176 -1.69 -16.69 11.20
C GLU A 176 -2.39 -15.37 10.85
N GLN A 177 -3.28 -15.38 9.87
CA GLN A 177 -3.98 -14.16 9.43
C GLN A 177 -4.93 -13.64 10.51
N ALA A 178 -5.67 -14.53 11.18
CA ALA A 178 -6.52 -14.17 12.31
C ALA A 178 -5.70 -13.55 13.46
N LEU A 179 -4.55 -14.15 13.80
CA LEU A 179 -3.65 -13.62 14.82
C LEU A 179 -3.08 -12.24 14.43
N ARG A 180 -2.72 -12.06 13.16
CA ARG A 180 -2.24 -10.78 12.60
C ARG A 180 -3.33 -9.70 12.65
N MET A 181 -4.59 -10.04 12.41
CA MET A 181 -5.69 -9.10 12.56
C MET A 181 -5.93 -8.74 14.03
N ILE A 182 -5.90 -9.72 14.92
CA ILE A 182 -6.06 -9.51 16.37
C ILE A 182 -4.95 -8.62 16.94
N SER A 183 -3.71 -8.75 16.46
CA SER A 183 -2.57 -7.94 16.94
C SER A 183 -2.74 -6.43 16.71
N ARG A 184 -3.63 -6.02 15.79
CA ARG A 184 -3.95 -4.61 15.53
C ARG A 184 -4.80 -3.98 16.63
N TYR A 185 -5.53 -4.79 17.41
CA TYR A 185 -6.32 -4.31 18.55
C TYR A 185 -5.40 -4.10 19.76
N ARG A 186 -4.95 -2.85 19.95
CA ARG A 186 -3.96 -2.49 20.97
C ARG A 186 -4.41 -2.79 22.40
N THR A 187 -5.68 -2.56 22.70
CA THR A 187 -6.29 -2.73 24.03
C THR A 187 -6.64 -4.18 24.38
N LEU A 188 -6.81 -5.04 23.38
CA LEU A 188 -7.16 -6.45 23.59
C LEU A 188 -5.92 -7.25 24.00
N ASP A 189 -5.98 -7.94 25.13
CA ASP A 189 -4.94 -8.87 25.57
C ASP A 189 -5.47 -10.31 25.56
N ILE A 190 -4.88 -11.15 24.70
CA ILE A 190 -5.11 -12.59 24.63
C ILE A 190 -3.80 -13.37 24.79
N SER A 191 -2.81 -12.80 25.48
CA SER A 191 -1.47 -13.39 25.63
C SER A 191 -1.49 -14.81 26.18
N SER A 192 -2.42 -15.12 27.09
CA SER A 192 -2.60 -16.48 27.63
C SER A 192 -2.97 -17.51 26.55
N GLN A 193 -3.83 -17.15 25.60
CA GLN A 193 -4.24 -18.01 24.48
C GLN A 193 -3.11 -18.13 23.45
N VAL A 194 -2.46 -17.00 23.12
CA VAL A 194 -1.39 -16.95 22.11
C VAL A 194 -0.12 -17.68 22.58
N THR A 195 0.10 -17.80 23.89
CA THR A 195 1.24 -18.56 24.44
C THR A 195 1.25 -20.01 23.95
N ALA A 196 0.09 -20.65 23.80
CA ALA A 196 0.00 -22.01 23.25
C ALA A 196 0.43 -22.08 21.78
N MET A 197 0.16 -21.02 21.00
CA MET A 197 0.49 -20.93 19.58
C MET A 197 2.00 -20.78 19.30
N VAL A 198 2.82 -20.52 20.32
CA VAL A 198 4.29 -20.57 20.19
C VAL A 198 4.77 -21.99 19.85
N ASN A 199 3.99 -23.02 20.19
CA ASN A 199 4.25 -24.41 19.85
C ASN A 199 3.46 -24.90 18.62
N ASP A 200 2.89 -23.99 17.82
CA ASP A 200 2.11 -24.36 16.63
C ASP A 200 2.99 -25.12 15.61
N PRO A 201 2.44 -26.13 14.89
CA PRO A 201 3.19 -26.85 13.86
C PRO A 201 3.75 -25.94 12.75
N SER A 202 3.06 -24.86 12.38
CA SER A 202 3.49 -23.91 11.35
C SER A 202 4.46 -22.87 11.89
N GLN A 203 5.57 -22.63 11.16
CA GLN A 203 6.55 -21.61 11.51
C GLN A 203 5.95 -20.21 11.48
N GLU A 204 5.10 -19.93 10.51
CA GLU A 204 4.43 -18.65 10.31
C GLU A 204 3.55 -18.29 11.51
N VAL A 205 2.80 -19.28 12.03
CA VAL A 205 1.97 -19.11 13.23
C VAL A 205 2.84 -18.90 14.47
N ARG A 206 3.93 -19.68 14.66
CA ARG A 206 4.87 -19.47 15.77
C ARG A 206 5.48 -18.06 15.76
N VAL A 207 5.89 -17.59 14.58
CA VAL A 207 6.44 -16.24 14.40
C VAL A 207 5.36 -15.20 14.74
N GLY A 208 4.13 -15.38 14.27
CA GLY A 208 3.00 -14.52 14.61
C GLY A 208 2.75 -14.45 16.12
N ALA A 209 2.79 -15.60 16.80
CA ALA A 209 2.56 -15.72 18.24
C ALA A 209 3.64 -15.00 19.05
N ILE A 210 4.91 -15.25 18.74
CA ILE A 210 6.04 -14.57 19.38
C ILE A 210 5.95 -13.05 19.16
N ASN A 211 5.67 -12.60 17.94
CA ASN A 211 5.52 -11.17 17.64
C ASN A 211 4.36 -10.53 18.40
N TYR A 212 3.22 -11.22 18.54
CA TYR A 212 2.09 -10.73 19.32
C TYR A 212 2.49 -10.55 20.80
N LEU A 213 3.13 -11.54 21.41
CA LEU A 213 3.56 -11.49 22.81
C LEU A 213 4.61 -10.39 23.05
N LEU A 214 5.53 -10.22 22.10
CA LEU A 214 6.50 -9.14 22.13
C LEU A 214 5.84 -7.77 22.01
N GLN A 215 4.79 -7.63 21.18
CA GLN A 215 4.06 -6.37 21.01
C GLN A 215 3.28 -5.99 22.28
N LYS A 216 2.83 -6.98 23.07
CA LYS A 216 2.13 -6.75 24.34
C LYS A 216 3.07 -6.48 25.51
N SER A 217 4.35 -6.82 25.35
CA SER A 217 5.40 -6.52 26.31
C SER A 217 6.05 -5.16 26.00
N SER A 218 6.58 -4.46 27.02
CA SER A 218 7.26 -3.17 26.83
C SER A 218 8.61 -3.14 27.55
N GLY A 219 9.58 -2.43 26.98
CA GLY A 219 10.86 -2.15 27.61
C GLY A 219 11.69 -3.40 27.89
N THR A 220 12.27 -3.50 29.09
CA THR A 220 13.17 -4.59 29.48
C THR A 220 12.50 -5.96 29.44
N ALA A 221 11.24 -6.06 29.85
CA ALA A 221 10.49 -7.32 29.82
C ALA A 221 10.31 -7.89 28.41
N GLN A 222 10.21 -7.02 27.40
CA GLN A 222 10.14 -7.43 25.99
C GLN A 222 11.45 -8.09 25.53
N LEU A 223 12.58 -7.49 25.90
CA LEU A 223 13.91 -8.02 25.56
C LEU A 223 14.21 -9.32 26.29
N GLU A 224 13.86 -9.42 27.59
CA GLU A 224 14.01 -10.66 28.36
C GLU A 224 13.19 -11.81 27.76
N LEU A 225 11.93 -11.53 27.38
CA LEU A 225 11.06 -12.51 26.73
C LEU A 225 11.60 -12.94 25.36
N LEU A 226 12.12 -11.99 24.56
CA LEU A 226 12.77 -12.31 23.29
C LEU A 226 14.01 -13.18 23.48
N HIS A 227 14.87 -12.84 24.44
CA HIS A 227 16.04 -13.64 24.78
C HIS A 227 15.66 -15.06 25.21
N GLY A 228 14.61 -15.20 26.04
CA GLY A 228 14.08 -16.50 26.43
C GLY A 228 13.70 -17.38 25.24
N TYR A 229 13.08 -16.80 24.20
CA TYR A 229 12.75 -17.56 22.99
C TYR A 229 13.96 -17.79 22.06
N LEU A 230 14.89 -16.84 21.97
CA LEU A 230 16.13 -16.98 21.19
C LEU A 230 17.09 -18.03 21.78
N ASP A 231 16.98 -18.31 23.07
CA ASP A 231 17.81 -19.31 23.78
C ASP A 231 17.01 -20.58 24.12
N HIS A 232 15.81 -20.74 23.54
CA HIS A 232 14.93 -21.89 23.77
C HIS A 232 15.56 -23.20 23.26
N ALA A 233 15.31 -24.32 23.96
CA ALA A 233 15.86 -25.63 23.62
C ALA A 233 15.37 -26.14 22.24
N ASP A 234 14.10 -25.91 21.94
CA ASP A 234 13.49 -26.25 20.64
C ASP A 234 13.98 -25.32 19.52
N ASN A 235 14.57 -25.91 18.48
CA ASN A 235 15.05 -25.20 17.29
C ASN A 235 13.93 -24.49 16.52
N GLN A 236 12.71 -25.02 16.56
CA GLN A 236 11.56 -24.46 15.85
C GLN A 236 11.12 -23.14 16.46
N ILE A 237 11.05 -23.07 17.78
CA ILE A 237 10.73 -21.86 18.55
C ILE A 237 11.87 -20.86 18.43
N ARG A 238 13.11 -21.32 18.59
CA ARG A 238 14.30 -20.49 18.42
C ARG A 238 14.39 -19.86 17.03
N GLY A 239 14.07 -20.63 15.99
CA GLY A 239 13.99 -20.15 14.62
C GLY A 239 12.88 -19.11 14.42
N ALA A 240 11.70 -19.33 15.00
CA ALA A 240 10.61 -18.35 14.94
C ALA A 240 10.98 -17.05 15.68
N ALA A 241 11.64 -17.16 16.84
CA ALA A 241 12.16 -16.02 17.60
C ALA A 241 13.22 -15.25 16.81
N LEU A 242 14.09 -15.95 16.08
CA LEU A 242 15.10 -15.32 15.23
C LEU A 242 14.47 -14.50 14.11
N LEU A 243 13.40 -15.00 13.48
CA LEU A 243 12.64 -14.25 12.47
C LEU A 243 11.92 -13.03 13.06
N GLY A 244 11.35 -13.17 14.26
CA GLY A 244 10.79 -12.03 15.00
C GLY A 244 11.84 -10.97 15.33
N ALA A 245 13.00 -11.39 15.84
CA ALA A 245 14.15 -10.53 16.11
C ALA A 245 14.65 -9.82 14.85
N ALA A 246 14.74 -10.51 13.72
CA ALA A 246 15.13 -9.92 12.43
C ALA A 246 14.20 -8.74 12.05
N ARG A 247 12.88 -8.92 12.19
CA ARG A 247 11.89 -7.87 11.90
C ARG A 247 12.03 -6.68 12.85
N LEU A 248 12.34 -6.91 14.12
CA LEU A 248 12.60 -5.84 15.08
C LEU A 248 13.89 -5.09 14.74
N CYS A 249 14.97 -5.81 14.42
CA CYS A 249 16.25 -5.24 13.98
C CYS A 249 16.15 -4.43 12.68
N ALA A 250 15.22 -4.77 11.78
CA ALA A 250 14.94 -4.00 10.58
C ALA A 250 14.21 -2.69 10.89
N ARG A 251 13.27 -2.71 11.84
CA ARG A 251 12.54 -1.52 12.29
C ARG A 251 13.38 -0.59 13.17
N GLU A 252 14.19 -1.16 14.05
CA GLU A 252 15.02 -0.46 15.03
C GLU A 252 16.46 -1.00 14.98
N PRO A 253 17.33 -0.43 14.13
CA PRO A 253 18.70 -0.92 13.95
C PRO A 253 19.57 -0.90 15.20
N SER A 254 19.24 -0.08 16.22
CA SER A 254 19.94 -0.06 17.52
C SER A 254 19.87 -1.40 18.25
N LEU A 255 18.75 -2.13 18.12
CA LEU A 255 18.54 -3.41 18.79
C LEU A 255 19.47 -4.53 18.28
N ARG A 256 20.12 -4.33 17.12
CA ARG A 256 21.07 -5.31 16.55
C ARG A 256 22.23 -5.60 17.51
N GLN A 257 22.71 -4.56 18.21
CA GLN A 257 23.79 -4.68 19.19
C GLN A 257 23.28 -5.33 20.48
N ASP A 258 22.15 -4.85 21.01
CA ASP A 258 21.57 -5.35 22.25
C ASP A 258 21.24 -6.85 22.16
N LEU A 259 20.70 -7.28 21.01
CA LEU A 259 20.37 -8.69 20.76
C LEU A 259 21.58 -9.53 20.37
N ASN A 260 22.75 -8.92 20.16
CA ASN A 260 23.94 -9.55 19.58
C ASN A 260 23.60 -10.33 18.30
N PHE A 261 22.75 -9.75 17.45
CA PHE A 261 22.06 -10.46 16.37
C PHE A 261 23.05 -11.11 15.39
N LYS A 262 24.10 -10.39 14.98
CA LYS A 262 25.17 -10.91 14.12
C LYS A 262 25.89 -12.11 14.75
N SER A 263 26.30 -11.99 16.01
CA SER A 263 26.96 -13.08 16.74
C SER A 263 26.05 -14.31 16.87
N ARG A 264 24.74 -14.12 17.03
CA ARG A 264 23.76 -15.22 17.05
C ARG A 264 23.68 -15.93 15.70
N ILE A 265 23.64 -15.19 14.58
CA ILE A 265 23.67 -15.78 13.24
C ILE A 265 24.96 -16.58 13.03
N GLU A 266 26.12 -16.00 13.36
CA GLU A 266 27.44 -16.65 13.23
C GLU A 266 27.53 -17.94 14.06
N ASN A 267 27.13 -17.89 15.33
CA ASN A 267 27.16 -19.03 16.21
C ASN A 267 26.21 -20.13 15.75
N THR A 268 25.02 -19.77 15.29
CA THR A 268 24.04 -20.75 14.78
C THR A 268 24.56 -21.42 13.50
N LEU A 269 25.16 -20.65 12.59
CA LEU A 269 25.75 -21.19 11.36
C LEU A 269 26.88 -22.19 11.67
N ARG A 270 27.76 -21.87 12.63
CA ARG A 270 28.84 -22.77 13.09
C ARG A 270 28.28 -24.05 13.74
N GLN A 271 27.25 -23.93 14.58
CA GLN A 271 26.62 -25.09 15.22
C GLN A 271 25.99 -26.04 14.19
N VAL A 272 25.32 -25.50 13.17
CA VAL A 272 24.70 -26.30 12.10
C VAL A 272 25.73 -27.10 11.30
N GLN A 273 26.93 -26.55 11.09
CA GLN A 273 28.01 -27.26 10.41
C GLN A 273 28.57 -28.44 11.24
N GLN A 274 28.37 -28.43 12.56
CA GLN A 274 28.88 -29.44 13.49
C GLN A 274 27.84 -30.50 13.88
N LEU A 275 26.56 -30.26 13.60
CA LEU A 275 25.48 -31.21 13.88
C LEU A 275 25.63 -32.47 13.00
N PRO A 276 25.44 -33.69 13.54
CA PRO A 276 25.37 -34.89 12.72
C PRO A 276 24.22 -34.76 11.69
N GLU A 277 24.42 -35.29 10.48
CA GLU A 277 23.52 -35.12 9.33
C GLU A 277 22.13 -35.73 9.54
N THR A 278 21.26 -35.06 10.31
CA THR A 278 19.81 -35.16 10.13
C THR A 278 19.41 -34.14 9.07
N PRO A 279 19.15 -34.56 7.82
CA PRO A 279 19.01 -33.64 6.68
C PRO A 279 17.96 -32.56 6.93
N GLY A 280 16.80 -32.92 7.49
CA GLY A 280 15.69 -32.00 7.72
C GLY A 280 15.95 -30.92 8.78
N GLN A 281 16.70 -31.23 9.84
CA GLN A 281 16.95 -30.25 10.91
C GLN A 281 17.97 -29.20 10.48
N GLN A 282 19.06 -29.61 9.82
CA GLN A 282 20.03 -28.67 9.29
C GLN A 282 19.39 -27.77 8.22
N GLN A 283 18.61 -28.36 7.32
CA GLN A 283 17.88 -27.65 6.27
C GLN A 283 16.95 -26.57 6.84
N TYR A 284 16.13 -26.92 7.85
CA TYR A 284 15.25 -25.96 8.51
C TYR A 284 16.01 -24.79 9.14
N ILE A 285 17.12 -25.06 9.83
CA ILE A 285 17.89 -23.99 10.48
C ILE A 285 18.53 -23.09 9.43
N LYS A 286 19.12 -23.65 8.37
CA LYS A 286 19.75 -22.89 7.29
C LYS A 286 18.76 -22.02 6.51
N SER A 287 17.57 -22.55 6.17
CA SER A 287 16.53 -21.76 5.50
C SER A 287 16.03 -20.63 6.41
N THR A 288 15.85 -20.91 7.71
CA THR A 288 15.49 -19.89 8.70
C THR A 288 16.56 -18.81 8.83
N LEU A 289 17.85 -19.17 8.81
CA LEU A 289 18.95 -18.21 8.82
C LEU A 289 18.96 -17.34 7.56
N ALA A 290 18.77 -17.93 6.38
CA ALA A 290 18.68 -17.19 5.12
C ALA A 290 17.55 -16.14 5.20
N ARG A 291 16.35 -16.58 5.59
CA ARG A 291 15.18 -15.72 5.76
C ARG A 291 15.42 -14.61 6.79
N ALA A 292 16.04 -14.93 7.92
CA ALA A 292 16.35 -13.93 8.95
C ALA A 292 17.36 -12.88 8.46
N ILE A 293 18.36 -13.28 7.67
CA ILE A 293 19.35 -12.35 7.09
C ILE A 293 18.68 -11.42 6.08
N GLY A 294 17.81 -11.93 5.21
CA GLY A 294 17.05 -11.11 4.26
C GLY A 294 16.17 -10.08 4.96
N ILE A 295 15.39 -10.52 5.96
CA ILE A 295 14.49 -9.66 6.73
C ILE A 295 15.24 -8.57 7.51
N ALA A 296 16.43 -8.86 8.04
CA ALA A 296 17.14 -7.93 8.92
C ALA A 296 17.71 -6.70 8.19
N GLU A 297 17.81 -6.74 6.85
CA GLU A 297 18.34 -5.66 6.00
C GLU A 297 19.68 -5.09 6.56
N ASP A 298 20.59 -5.99 6.92
CA ASP A 298 21.91 -5.64 7.46
C ASP A 298 23.03 -6.07 6.49
N PRO A 299 23.72 -5.12 5.83
CA PRO A 299 24.84 -5.41 4.94
C PRO A 299 25.96 -6.23 5.59
N GLY A 300 26.12 -6.13 6.91
CA GLY A 300 27.09 -6.93 7.66
C GLY A 300 26.80 -8.42 7.67
N LEU A 301 25.60 -8.86 7.25
CA LEU A 301 25.16 -10.25 7.22
C LEU A 301 25.18 -10.88 5.82
N TYR A 302 25.30 -10.09 4.75
CA TYR A 302 25.29 -10.57 3.37
C TYR A 302 26.39 -11.60 3.04
N PRO A 303 27.61 -11.54 3.62
CA PRO A 303 28.58 -12.61 3.44
C PRO A 303 28.07 -13.99 3.87
N TYR A 304 27.23 -14.06 4.90
CA TYR A 304 26.62 -15.31 5.36
C TYR A 304 25.52 -15.79 4.41
N LEU A 305 24.78 -14.87 3.80
CA LEU A 305 23.80 -15.21 2.76
C LEU A 305 24.48 -15.81 1.52
N HIS A 306 25.65 -15.29 1.13
CA HIS A 306 26.44 -15.85 0.03
C HIS A 306 26.89 -17.30 0.30
N ILE A 307 27.20 -17.63 1.56
CA ILE A 307 27.51 -19.01 1.95
C ILE A 307 26.28 -19.90 1.75
N LEU A 308 25.09 -19.44 2.15
CA LEU A 308 23.83 -20.19 2.03
C LEU A 308 23.36 -20.35 0.57
N LEU A 309 23.71 -19.42 -0.32
CA LEU A 309 23.48 -19.55 -1.77
C LEU A 309 24.28 -20.69 -2.42
N SER A 310 25.30 -21.21 -1.74
CA SER A 310 26.09 -22.35 -2.21
C SER A 310 25.67 -23.68 -1.56
N ASP A 311 24.55 -23.71 -0.83
CA ASP A 311 24.07 -24.91 -0.14
C ASP A 311 23.54 -25.98 -1.11
N THR A 312 23.66 -27.24 -0.73
CA THR A 312 23.22 -28.39 -1.55
C THR A 312 21.71 -28.63 -1.47
N SER A 313 21.03 -28.11 -0.45
CA SER A 313 19.58 -28.22 -0.31
C SER A 313 18.84 -27.22 -1.20
N SER A 314 17.89 -27.72 -2.00
CA SER A 314 17.06 -26.88 -2.87
C SER A 314 16.19 -25.88 -2.10
N GLU A 315 15.69 -26.25 -0.91
CA GLU A 315 14.87 -25.35 -0.09
C GLU A 315 15.70 -24.23 0.54
N VAL A 316 16.92 -24.53 1.00
CA VAL A 316 17.84 -23.51 1.52
C VAL A 316 18.23 -22.54 0.40
N LEU A 317 18.56 -23.07 -0.78
CA LEU A 317 18.89 -22.28 -1.96
C LEU A 317 17.73 -21.35 -2.35
N GLN A 318 16.51 -21.89 -2.44
CA GLN A 318 15.33 -21.10 -2.79
C GLN A 318 15.10 -19.95 -1.80
N GLU A 319 15.16 -20.24 -0.50
CA GLU A 319 14.99 -19.23 0.54
C GLU A 319 16.11 -18.18 0.52
N ALA A 320 17.35 -18.60 0.26
CA ALA A 320 18.49 -17.70 0.13
C ALA A 320 18.36 -16.78 -1.09
N VAL A 321 17.85 -17.27 -2.22
CA VAL A 321 17.58 -16.46 -3.42
C VAL A 321 16.47 -15.45 -3.16
N ILE A 322 15.37 -15.87 -2.52
CA ILE A 322 14.28 -14.96 -2.15
C ILE A 322 14.80 -13.87 -1.20
N SER A 323 15.58 -14.26 -0.20
CA SER A 323 16.17 -13.33 0.77
C SER A 323 17.14 -12.36 0.13
N ALA A 324 17.93 -12.80 -0.86
CA ALA A 324 18.84 -11.94 -1.61
C ALA A 324 18.10 -10.92 -2.50
N GLY A 325 16.87 -11.23 -2.94
CA GLY A 325 16.03 -10.26 -3.65
C GLY A 325 15.44 -9.17 -2.75
N GLN A 326 15.50 -9.33 -1.43
CA GLN A 326 15.03 -8.35 -0.45
C GLN A 326 16.15 -7.40 0.03
N THR A 327 17.41 -7.74 -0.24
CA THR A 327 18.62 -7.00 0.17
C THR A 327 19.20 -6.19 -0.98
#